data_AF-A0A952RQN6-F1
#
_entry.id   AF-A0A952RQN6-F1
#
_cell.length_a   1.000
_cell.length_b   1.000
_cell.length_c   1.000
_cell.angle_alpha   90.00
_cell.angle_beta   90.00
_cell.angle_gamma   90.00
#
_symmetry.space_group_name_H-M   'P 1'
#
loop_
_entity.id
_entity.type
_entity.pdbx_description
1 polymer ?
#
loop_
_entity_poly.entity_id
_entity_poly.type
_entity_poly.pdbx_seq_one_letter_code
_entity_poly.pdbx_strand_id
1 'polypeptide(L)'
;MLWETWKKAFYAWEDATAKYMEEWLKSPLLLAPSGLMLGSAMKAKAAYDKKAADLVGNLGLATKRDQERSLHALNQLESRLIDLEEKLAEALAKNKAN
;
A
#
# COMPACT_ATOMS: atom_id res chain seq x y z
N MET A 1 -34.32 2.96 -37.36
CA MET A 1 -33.78 1.96 -38.32
C MET A 1 -32.26 1.92 -38.29
N LEU A 2 -31.54 2.94 -38.78
CA LEU A 2 -30.07 2.93 -38.86
C LEU A 2 -29.36 2.78 -37.49
N TRP A 3 -29.89 3.44 -36.45
CA TRP A 3 -29.38 3.37 -35.08
C TRP A 3 -29.51 1.98 -34.45
N GLU A 4 -30.60 1.27 -34.72
CA GLU A 4 -30.82 -0.08 -34.19
C GLU A 4 -29.92 -1.11 -34.88
N THR A 5 -29.70 -0.95 -36.18
CA THR A 5 -28.76 -1.78 -36.94
C THR A 5 -27.32 -1.58 -36.45
N TRP A 6 -26.91 -0.33 -36.23
CA TRP A 6 -25.59 -0.01 -35.66
C TRP A 6 -25.41 -0.59 -34.26
N LYS A 7 -26.39 -0.41 -33.36
CA LYS A 7 -26.35 -1.00 -32.00
C LYS A 7 -26.22 -2.51 -32.03
N LYS A 8 -26.95 -3.19 -32.91
CA LYS A 8 -26.87 -4.65 -33.05
C LYS A 8 -25.49 -5.12 -33.52
N ALA A 9 -24.88 -4.41 -34.48
CA ALA A 9 -23.52 -4.68 -34.94
C ALA A 9 -22.48 -4.38 -33.85
N PHE A 10 -22.65 -3.29 -33.10
CA PHE A 10 -21.81 -2.94 -31.96
C PHE A 10 -21.84 -4.02 -30.88
N TYR A 11 -23.03 -4.46 -30.47
CA TYR A 11 -23.15 -5.53 -29.46
C TYR A 11 -22.55 -6.86 -29.93
N ALA A 12 -22.70 -7.21 -31.21
CA ALA A 12 -22.07 -8.40 -31.76
C ALA A 12 -20.53 -8.31 -31.76
N TRP A 13 -19.98 -7.12 -32.06
CA TRP A 13 -18.55 -6.86 -31.98
C TRP A 13 -18.04 -6.84 -30.54
N GLU A 14 -18.77 -6.19 -29.63
CA GLU A 14 -18.44 -6.12 -28.21
C GLU A 14 -18.40 -7.52 -27.59
N ASP A 15 -19.42 -8.34 -27.83
CA ASP A 15 -19.50 -9.71 -27.32
C ASP A 15 -18.34 -10.58 -27.86
N ALA A 16 -18.03 -10.47 -29.15
CA ALA A 16 -16.91 -11.20 -29.76
C ALA A 16 -15.54 -10.74 -29.20
N THR A 17 -15.36 -9.43 -29.03
CA THR A 17 -14.11 -8.85 -28.52
C THR A 17 -13.94 -9.13 -27.04
N ALA A 18 -15.02 -9.07 -26.27
CA ALA A 18 -15.03 -9.40 -24.85
C ALA A 18 -14.64 -10.85 -24.62
N LYS A 19 -15.21 -11.80 -25.38
CA LYS A 19 -14.85 -13.22 -25.30
C LYS A 19 -13.37 -13.46 -25.62
N TYR A 20 -12.85 -12.82 -26.66
CA TYR A 20 -11.45 -12.93 -27.04
C TYR A 20 -10.51 -12.33 -25.96
N MET A 21 -10.84 -11.16 -25.43
CA MET A 21 -10.08 -10.55 -24.33
C MET A 21 -10.16 -11.39 -23.05
N GLU A 22 -11.30 -12.00 -22.76
CA GLU A 22 -11.48 -12.84 -21.58
C GLU A 22 -10.60 -14.10 -21.67
N GLU A 23 -10.52 -14.75 -22.82
CA GLU A 23 -9.61 -15.89 -23.05
C GLU A 23 -8.14 -15.48 -22.92
N TRP A 24 -7.77 -14.33 -23.46
CA TRP A 24 -6.40 -13.83 -23.43
C TRP A 24 -5.96 -13.40 -22.02
N LEU A 25 -6.86 -12.72 -21.30
CA LEU A 25 -6.65 -12.32 -19.91
C LEU A 25 -6.71 -13.50 -18.94
N LYS A 26 -7.42 -14.58 -19.25
CA LYS A 26 -7.40 -15.82 -18.44
C LYS A 26 -6.29 -16.77 -18.83
N SER A 27 -5.58 -16.52 -19.94
CA SER A 27 -4.51 -17.38 -20.42
C SER A 27 -3.34 -17.42 -19.42
N PRO A 28 -3.06 -18.58 -18.79
CA PRO A 28 -1.96 -18.71 -17.84
C PRO A 28 -0.60 -18.45 -18.49
N LEU A 29 -0.48 -18.71 -19.79
CA LEU A 29 0.73 -18.49 -20.59
C LEU A 29 1.10 -17.01 -20.74
N LEU A 30 0.16 -16.09 -20.49
CA LEU A 30 0.38 -14.65 -20.57
C LEU A 30 0.42 -14.01 -19.18
N LEU A 31 -0.53 -14.38 -18.31
CA LEU A 31 -0.59 -13.89 -16.93
C LEU A 31 0.61 -14.30 -16.09
N ALA A 32 1.10 -15.53 -16.21
CA ALA A 32 2.22 -16.01 -15.40
C ALA A 32 3.53 -15.26 -15.71
N PRO A 33 4.01 -15.18 -16.96
CA PRO A 33 5.24 -14.45 -17.26
C PRO A 33 5.09 -12.94 -17.06
N SER A 34 3.93 -12.35 -17.39
CA SER A 34 3.69 -10.91 -17.15
C SER A 34 3.64 -10.58 -15.66
N GLY A 35 3.00 -11.41 -14.84
CA GLY A 35 2.99 -11.26 -13.38
C GLY A 35 4.38 -11.39 -12.77
N LEU A 36 5.20 -12.33 -13.26
CA LEU A 36 6.59 -12.48 -12.85
C LEU A 36 7.44 -11.27 -13.24
N MET A 37 7.30 -10.77 -14.47
CA MET A 37 7.99 -9.57 -14.94
C MET A 37 7.56 -8.31 -14.18
N LEU A 38 6.25 -8.12 -13.94
CA LEU A 38 5.76 -7.00 -13.15
C LEU A 38 6.25 -7.10 -11.71
N GLY A 39 6.21 -8.30 -11.12
CA GLY A 39 6.70 -8.55 -9.77
C GLY A 39 8.20 -8.27 -9.64
N SER A 40 9.02 -8.67 -10.63
CA SER A 40 10.45 -8.39 -10.64
C SER A 40 10.73 -6.90 -10.84
N ALA A 41 10.00 -6.23 -11.75
CA ALA A 41 10.10 -4.80 -11.97
C ALA A 41 9.72 -3.99 -10.71
N MET A 42 8.65 -4.37 -10.01
CA MET A 42 8.22 -3.72 -8.77
C MET A 42 9.23 -3.93 -7.64
N LYS A 43 9.83 -5.13 -7.51
CA LYS A 43 10.92 -5.38 -6.56
C LYS A 43 12.15 -4.53 -6.87
N ALA A 44 12.52 -4.42 -8.15
CA ALA A 44 13.63 -3.59 -8.59
C ALA A 44 13.37 -2.10 -8.28
N LYS A 45 12.17 -1.61 -8.59
CA LYS A 45 11.73 -0.25 -8.24
C LYS A 45 11.80 -0.01 -6.73
N ALA A 46 11.26 -0.92 -5.92
CA ALA A 46 11.29 -0.78 -4.47
C ALA A 46 12.72 -0.73 -3.91
N ALA A 47 13.63 -1.55 -4.46
CA ALA A 47 15.04 -1.51 -4.09
C ALA A 47 15.72 -0.20 -4.50
N TYR A 48 15.37 0.34 -5.67
CA TYR A 48 15.84 1.65 -6.13
C TYR A 48 15.34 2.78 -5.22
N ASP A 49 14.03 2.84 -4.95
CA ASP A 49 13.42 3.85 -4.09
C ASP A 49 14.05 3.85 -2.69
N LYS A 50 14.32 2.66 -2.14
CA LYS A 50 15.03 2.51 -0.87
C LYS A 50 16.44 3.09 -0.92
N LYS A 51 17.23 2.77 -1.95
CA LYS A 51 18.59 3.31 -2.10
C LYS A 51 18.60 4.82 -2.31
N ALA A 52 17.66 5.34 -3.07
CA ALA A 52 17.49 6.77 -3.27
C ALA A 52 17.18 7.47 -1.94
N ALA A 53 16.25 6.92 -1.15
CA ALA A 53 15.94 7.42 0.19
C ALA A 53 17.16 7.35 1.12
N ASP A 54 17.91 6.24 1.11
CA ASP A 54 19.10 6.10 1.95
C ASP A 54 20.22 7.09 1.53
N LEU A 55 20.38 7.38 0.24
CA LEU A 55 21.33 8.39 -0.25
C LEU A 55 20.93 9.79 0.20
N VAL A 56 19.65 10.14 0.07
CA VAL A 56 19.11 11.43 0.56
C VAL A 56 19.26 11.54 2.07
N GLY A 57 19.01 10.45 2.81
CA GLY A 57 19.22 10.38 4.25
C GLY A 57 20.70 10.53 4.64
N ASN A 58 21.63 9.92 3.90
CA ASN A 58 23.07 10.08 4.13
C ASN A 58 23.57 11.50 3.85
N LEU A 59 22.88 12.27 3.01
CA LEU A 59 23.13 13.69 2.80
C LEU A 59 22.56 14.57 3.94
N GLY A 60 21.95 13.96 4.95
CA GLY A 60 21.39 14.65 6.12
C GLY A 60 20.00 15.23 5.90
N LEU A 61 19.33 14.92 4.78
CA LEU A 61 17.96 15.36 4.52
C LEU A 61 16.97 14.37 5.13
N ALA A 62 16.02 14.90 5.90
CA ALA A 62 14.97 14.09 6.51
C ALA A 62 14.12 13.42 5.43
N THR A 63 14.03 12.09 5.45
CA THR A 63 13.21 11.34 4.51
C THR A 63 11.82 11.08 5.10
N LYS A 64 10.84 10.78 4.23
CA LYS A 64 9.50 10.36 4.67
C LYS A 64 9.56 9.15 5.63
N ARG A 65 10.49 8.23 5.41
CA ARG A 65 10.70 7.05 6.25
C ARG A 65 11.17 7.42 7.66
N ASP A 66 11.98 8.47 7.77
CA ASP A 66 12.43 8.99 9.06
C ASP A 66 11.28 9.67 9.80
N GLN A 67 10.42 10.41 9.07
CA GLN A 67 9.20 11.01 9.64
C GLN A 67 8.27 9.94 10.21
N GLU A 68 8.02 8.86 9.49
CA GLU A 68 7.17 7.75 9.96
C GLU A 68 7.75 7.06 11.20
N ARG A 69 9.08 6.88 11.26
CA ARG A 69 9.75 6.31 12.44
C ARG A 69 9.65 7.24 13.64
N SER A 70 9.90 8.53 13.45
CA SER A 70 9.76 9.53 14.50
C SER A 70 8.33 9.60 15.01
N LEU A 71 7.33 9.58 14.12
CA LEU A 71 5.92 9.57 14.48
C LEU A 71 5.56 8.32 15.30
N HIS A 72 6.03 7.15 14.88
CA HIS A 72 5.80 5.91 15.62
C HIS A 72 6.43 5.94 17.02
N ALA A 73 7.65 6.46 17.14
CA ALA A 73 8.32 6.61 18.42
C ALA A 73 7.58 7.59 19.35
N LEU A 74 7.12 8.72 18.81
CA LEU A 74 6.32 9.70 19.56
C LEU A 74 5.03 9.07 20.10
N ASN A 75 4.29 8.35 19.25
CA ASN A 75 3.07 7.66 19.67
C ASN A 75 3.35 6.62 20.76
N GLN A 76 4.45 5.88 20.67
CA GLN A 76 4.83 4.91 21.70
C GLN A 76 5.22 5.59 23.03
N LEU A 77 5.87 6.75 22.98
CA LEU A 77 6.18 7.54 24.17
C LEU A 77 4.90 8.08 24.83
N GLU A 78 3.96 8.58 24.03
CA GLU A 78 2.66 9.05 24.51
C GLU A 78 1.90 7.93 25.24
N SER A 79 1.79 6.73 24.65
CA SER A 79 1.14 5.60 25.31
C SER A 79 1.79 5.25 26.64
N ARG A 80 3.13 5.23 26.71
CA ARG A 80 3.84 4.93 27.95
C ARG A 80 3.68 6.00 29.02
N LEU A 81 3.54 7.27 28.63
CA LEU A 81 3.25 8.35 29.55
C LEU A 81 1.87 8.18 30.17
N ILE A 82 0.86 7.88 29.35
CA ILE A 82 -0.50 7.61 29.83
C ILE A 82 -0.49 6.45 30.84
N ASP A 83 0.16 5.33 30.52
CA ASP A 83 0.27 4.19 31.43
C ASP A 83 0.94 4.55 32.77
N LEU A 84 1.92 5.46 32.75
CA LEU A 84 2.60 5.93 33.96
C LEU A 84 1.73 6.87 34.79
N GLU A 85 0.98 7.76 34.13
CA GLU A 85 0.02 8.65 34.77
C GLU A 85 -1.06 7.84 35.50
N GLU A 86 -1.61 6.81 34.85
CA GLU A 86 -2.58 5.90 35.45
C GLU A 86 -2.02 5.20 36.70
N LYS A 87 -0.84 4.58 36.58
CA LYS A 87 -0.17 3.91 37.71
C LYS A 87 0.13 4.86 38.87
N LEU A 88 0.52 6.09 38.56
CA LEU A 88 0.79 7.11 39.58
C LEU A 88 -0.49 7.53 40.30
N ALA A 89 -1.60 7.69 39.57
CA ALA A 89 -2.91 7.96 40.16
C ALA A 89 -3.36 6.82 41.08
N GLU A 90 -3.21 5.56 40.66
CA GLU A 90 -3.51 4.37 41.48
C GLU A 90 -2.65 4.31 42.75
N ALA A 91 -1.34 4.54 42.63
CA ALA A 91 -0.43 4.52 43.77
C ALA A 91 -0.76 5.63 44.79
N LEU A 92 -1.10 6.82 44.31
CA LEU A 92 -1.55 7.93 45.17
C LEU A 92 -2.88 7.61 45.86
N ALA A 93 -3.83 7.00 45.16
CA ALA A 93 -5.10 6.58 45.74
C ALA A 93 -4.89 5.52 46.84
N LYS A 94 -4.02 4.53 46.60
CA LYS A 94 -3.67 3.50 47.59
C LYS A 94 -2.98 4.08 48.82
N ASN A 95 -2.08 5.04 48.65
CA ASN A 95 -1.42 5.72 49.76
C ASN A 95 -2.40 6.52 50.62
N LYS A 96 -3.39 7.21 50.00
CA LYS A 96 -4.43 7.93 50.75
C LYS A 96 -5.41 7.03 51.52
N ALA A 97 -5.51 5.76 51.15
CA ALA A 97 -6.39 4.78 51.78
C ALA A 97 -5.74 4.03 52.96
N ASN A 98 -4.42 4.20 53.15
CA ASN A 98 -3.65 3.71 54.31
C ASN A 98 -3.47 4.82 55.34
#